data_AF-A0A925KNM6-F1
#
_entry.id   AF-A0A925KNM6-F1
#
_cell.length_a   1.000
_cell.length_b   1.000
_cell.length_c   1.000
_cell.angle_alpha   90.00
_cell.angle_beta   90.00
_cell.angle_gamma   90.00
#
_symmetry.space_group_name_H-M   'P 1'
#
loop_
_entity.id
_entity.type
_entity.pdbx_description
1 polymer ?
#
loop_
_entity_poly.entity_id
_entity_poly.type
_entity_poly.pdbx_seq_one_letter_code
_entity_poly.pdbx_strand_id
1 'polypeptide(L)' 'MATYQELSDFLAGVERRAYKHAVFAVRDEHLALDLVQDAMLKLAEKYAMRPCEELPMLFQRILQN' A
#
# COMPACT_ATOMS: atom_id res chain seq x y z
N MET A 1 -4.89 9.22 -15.29
CA MET A 1 -4.97 7.82 -14.80
C MET A 1 -3.54 7.38 -14.58
N ALA A 2 -3.22 6.71 -13.47
CA ALA A 2 -1.92 6.09 -13.31
C ALA A 2 -1.75 4.95 -14.32
N THR A 3 -0.56 4.85 -14.89
CA THR A 3 -0.15 3.67 -15.63
C THR A 3 0.20 2.54 -14.66
N TYR A 4 0.20 1.30 -15.15
CA TYR A 4 0.67 0.15 -14.36
C TYR A 4 2.10 0.34 -13.84
N GLN A 5 2.95 1.02 -14.61
CA GLN A 5 4.32 1.35 -14.20
C GLN A 5 4.32 2.29 -12.99
N GLU A 6 3.56 3.37 -13.04
CA GLU A 6 3.52 4.35 -11.95
C GLU A 6 2.91 3.76 -10.66
N LEU A 7 1.92 2.87 -10.78
CA LEU A 7 1.41 2.12 -9.64
C LEU A 7 2.48 1.20 -9.05
N SER A 8 3.23 0.48 -9.90
CA SER A 8 4.31 -0.39 -9.45
C SER A 8 5.42 0.40 -8.75
N ASP A 9 5.81 1.53 -9.31
CA ASP A 9 6.84 2.41 -8.76
C ASP A 9 6.39 2.98 -7.41
N PHE A 10 5.12 3.37 -7.30
CA PHE A 10 4.52 3.80 -6.04
C PHE A 10 4.56 2.69 -4.98
N LEU A 11 4.07 1.49 -5.30
CA LEU A 11 4.00 0.35 -4.38
C LEU A 11 5.40 -0.03 -3.86
N ALA A 12 6.38 -0.13 -4.77
CA ALA A 12 7.78 -0.40 -4.41
C ALA A 12 8.37 0.72 -3.52
N GLY A 13 8.00 1.98 -3.77
CA GLY A 13 8.45 3.13 -2.99
C GLY A 13 7.89 3.17 -1.56
N VAL A 14 6.68 2.65 -1.33
CA VAL A 14 6.02 2.70 -0.02
C VAL A 14 6.20 1.43 0.81
N GLU A 15 6.49 0.28 0.18
CA GLU A 15 6.56 -1.05 0.81
C GLU A 15 7.33 -1.06 2.12
N ARG A 16 8.60 -0.65 2.08
CA ARG A 16 9.50 -0.71 3.24
C ARG A 16 9.02 0.15 4.41
N ARG A 17 8.42 1.31 4.11
CA ARG A 17 7.91 2.22 5.15
C ARG A 17 6.62 1.69 5.75
N ALA A 18 5.71 1.20 4.91
CA ALA A 18 4.45 0.60 5.33
C ALA A 18 4.70 -0.63 6.21
N TYR A 19 5.62 -1.50 5.80
CA TYR A 19 6.00 -2.68 6.58
C TYR A 19 6.56 -2.33 7.96
N LYS A 20 7.52 -1.40 8.03
CA LYS A 20 8.03 -0.95 9.34
C LYS A 20 6.91 -0.42 10.23
N HIS A 21 6.02 0.41 9.67
CA HIS A 21 4.90 0.96 10.42
C HIS A 21 3.96 -0.15 10.93
N ALA A 22 3.61 -1.12 10.08
CA ALA A 22 2.78 -2.26 10.45
C ALA A 22 3.42 -3.10 11.56
N VAL A 23 4.72 -3.43 11.45
CA VAL A 23 5.46 -4.16 12.50
C VAL A 23 5.42 -3.42 13.84
N PHE A 24 5.59 -2.10 13.84
CA PHE A 24 5.48 -1.31 15.07
C PHE A 24 4.07 -1.35 15.68
N ALA A 25 3.03 -1.38 14.85
CA ALA A 25 1.64 -1.38 15.30
C ALA A 25 1.20 -2.74 15.85
N VAL A 26 1.51 -3.84 15.14
CA VAL A 26 0.97 -5.18 15.45
C VAL A 26 1.95 -6.07 16.23
N ARG A 27 3.24 -5.72 16.27
CA ARG A 27 4.32 -6.49 16.94
C ARG A 27 4.44 -7.95 16.49
N ASP A 28 3.98 -8.24 15.28
CA ASP A 28 4.03 -9.54 14.63
C ASP A 28 4.43 -9.33 13.17
N GLU A 29 5.53 -9.93 12.75
CA GLU A 29 6.08 -9.73 11.42
C GLU A 29 5.22 -10.36 10.32
N HIS A 30 4.57 -11.48 10.60
CA HIS A 30 3.70 -12.16 9.64
C HIS A 30 2.42 -11.35 9.44
N LEU A 31 1.76 -10.96 10.53
CA LEU A 31 0.57 -10.10 10.44
C LEU A 31 0.90 -8.74 9.79
N ALA A 32 2.09 -8.20 10.04
CA ALA A 32 2.52 -6.96 9.40
C ALA A 32 2.72 -7.12 7.89
N LEU A 33 3.31 -8.23 7.44
CA LEU A 33 3.44 -8.53 6.01
C LEU A 33 2.06 -8.69 5.36
N ASP A 34 1.19 -9.49 5.96
CA ASP A 34 -0.15 -9.76 5.43
C ASP A 34 -0.96 -8.47 5.29
N LEU A 35 -0.93 -7.62 6.32
CA LEU A 35 -1.64 -6.33 6.31
C LEU A 35 -1.14 -5.39 5.20
N VAL A 36 0.18 -5.34 4.98
CA VAL A 36 0.75 -4.52 3.90
C VAL A 36 0.38 -5.10 2.54
N GLN A 37 0.51 -6.42 2.34
CA GLN A 37 0.16 -7.03 1.07
C GLN A 37 -1.32 -6.88 0.72
N ASP A 38 -2.21 -7.08 1.70
CA ASP A 38 -3.65 -6.85 1.53
C ASP A 38 -3.94 -5.40 1.14
N ALA A 39 -3.22 -4.44 1.73
CA ALA A 39 -3.39 -3.04 1.38
C ALA A 39 -2.93 -2.73 -0.05
N MET A 40 -1.81 -3.32 -0.49
CA MET A 40 -1.30 -3.18 -1.85
C MET A 40 -2.25 -3.80 -2.87
N LEU A 41 -2.77 -5.00 -2.60
CA LEU A 41 -3.74 -5.70 -3.45
C LEU A 41 -5.03 -4.90 -3.59
N LYS A 42 -5.62 -4.46 -2.46
CA LYS A 42 -6.84 -3.63 -2.46
C LYS A 42 -6.63 -2.33 -3.25
N LEU A 43 -5.45 -1.72 -3.18
CA LEU A 43 -5.13 -0.52 -3.95
C LEU A 43 -5.09 -0.82 -5.46
N ALA A 44 -4.37 -1.87 -5.85
CA ALA A 44 -4.24 -2.28 -7.24
C ALA A 44 -5.58 -2.70 -7.86
N GLU A 45 -6.40 -3.46 -7.14
CA GLU A 45 -7.69 -3.94 -7.63
C GLU A 45 -8.72 -2.83 -7.79
N LYS A 46 -8.82 -1.92 -6.81
CA LYS A 46 -9.90 -0.93 -6.73
C LYS A 46 -9.53 0.44 -7.26
N TYR A 47 -8.24 0.77 -7.28
CA TYR A 47 -7.77 2.14 -7.51
C TYR A 47 -6.63 2.24 -8.53
N ALA A 48 -6.28 1.18 -9.26
CA ALA A 48 -5.22 1.25 -10.29
C ALA A 48 -5.43 2.35 -11.35
N MET A 49 -6.68 2.71 -11.65
CA MET A 49 -6.99 3.75 -12.64
C MET A 49 -6.97 5.18 -12.07
N ARG A 50 -6.78 5.34 -10.76
CA ARG A 50 -6.71 6.66 -10.12
C ARG A 50 -5.44 7.41 -10.52
N PRO A 51 -5.43 8.75 -10.51
CA PRO A 51 -4.20 9.52 -10.67
C PRO A 51 -3.16 9.14 -9.61
N CYS A 52 -1.88 9.16 -9.98
CA CYS A 52 -0.77 8.81 -9.07
C CYS A 52 -0.75 9.65 -7.79
N GLU A 53 -1.16 10.91 -7.89
CA GLU A 53 -1.24 11.85 -6.77
C GLU A 53 -2.25 11.42 -5.70
N GLU A 54 -3.27 10.63 -6.06
CA GLU A 54 -4.29 10.11 -5.14
C GLU A 54 -3.86 8.81 -4.45
N LEU A 55 -2.93 8.04 -5.04
CA LEU A 55 -2.51 6.73 -4.54
C LEU A 55 -1.96 6.76 -3.11
N PRO A 56 -1.12 7.73 -2.68
CA PRO A 56 -0.62 7.78 -1.31
C PRO A 56 -1.71 7.88 -0.25
N MET A 57 -2.69 8.76 -0.46
CA MET A 57 -3.78 8.96 0.51
C MET A 57 -4.71 7.74 0.57
N LEU A 58 -4.99 7.12 -0.58
CA LEU A 58 -5.78 5.90 -0.65
C LEU A 58 -5.07 4.73 0.03
N PHE A 59 -3.78 4.53 -0.24
CA PHE A 59 -2.98 3.48 0.38
C PHE A 59 -2.94 3.63 1.90
N GLN A 60 -2.70 4.84 2.41
CA GLN A 60 -2.70 5.10 3.85
C GLN A 60 -4.05 4.75 4.50
N ARG A 61 -5.16 5.10 3.83
CA ARG A 61 -6.49 4.78 4.32
C ARG A 61 -6.75 3.28 4.31
N ILE A 62 -6.34 2.55 3.27
CA ILE A 62 -6.49 1.10 3.22
C ILE A 62 -5.65 0.42 4.30
N LEU A 63 -4.42 0.88 4.53
CA LEU A 63 -3.51 0.32 5.54
C LEU A 63 -4.04 0.49 6.99
N GLN A 64 -4.90 1.48 7.22
CA GLN A 64 -5.47 1.78 8.54
C GLN A 64 -6.85 1.14 8.79
N ASN A 65 -7.51 0.57 7.77
CA ASN A 65 -8.84 -0.05 7.87
C ASN A 65 -8.74 -1.58 7.87
#